data_AF-A0A7V2MAQ9-F1
#
_entry.id   AF-A0A7V2MAQ9-F1
#
_cell.length_a   1.000
_cell.length_b   1.000
_cell.length_c   1.000
_cell.angle_alpha   90.00
_cell.angle_beta   90.00
_cell.angle_gamma   90.00
#
_symmetry.space_group_name_H-M   'P 1'
#
loop_
_entity.id
_entity.type
_entity.pdbx_description
1 polymer ?
#
loop_
_entity_poly.entity_id
_entity_poly.type
_entity_poly.pdbx_seq_one_letter_code
_entity_poly.pdbx_strand_id
1 'polypeptide(L)'
;MKVAEEIRKLGFRRWYERQLVVSHGYLVVAFLALILLLAGIEGMDYLRRSVGFYLLVAVGAAAAGTLMFIAWRRFNVLLARAELFAEHAECPRCKAWGKFRVIAAEPSAADDPPEAGRPHWIKVRCNVCGNEWKLG
;
A
#
# COMPACT_ATOMS: atom_id res chain seq x y z
N MET A 1 12.48 5.77 7.56
CA MET A 1 12.50 5.44 9.02
C MET A 1 11.15 5.03 9.63
N LYS A 2 9.97 5.37 9.06
CA LYS A 2 8.66 5.10 9.70
C LYS A 2 8.30 3.61 9.87
N VAL A 3 8.62 2.76 8.88
CA VAL A 3 8.20 1.33 8.89
C VAL A 3 8.91 0.49 9.97
N ALA A 4 10.23 0.61 10.09
CA ALA A 4 10.99 -0.14 11.09
C ALA A 4 10.61 0.25 12.53
N GLU A 5 10.28 1.53 12.75
CA GLU A 5 9.82 2.04 14.03
C GLU A 5 8.39 1.56 14.36
N GLU A 6 7.49 1.55 13.36
CA GLU A 6 6.14 0.99 13.53
C GLU A 6 6.18 -0.52 13.81
N ILE A 7 7.00 -1.30 13.10
CA ILE A 7 7.17 -2.74 13.35
C ILE A 7 7.73 -2.97 14.76
N ARG A 8 8.66 -2.12 15.22
CA ARG A 8 9.24 -2.21 16.57
C ARG A 8 8.20 -1.94 17.66
N LYS A 9 7.29 -0.98 17.45
CA LYS A 9 6.25 -0.60 18.42
C LYS A 9 5.04 -1.54 18.43
N LEU A 10 4.54 -1.93 17.26
CA LEU A 10 3.30 -2.70 17.10
C LEU A 10 3.53 -4.21 16.98
N GLY A 11 4.75 -4.63 16.64
CA GLY A 11 5.07 -5.99 16.23
C GLY A 11 4.73 -6.23 14.75
N PHE A 12 5.46 -7.15 14.11
CA PHE A 12 5.32 -7.44 12.68
C PHE A 12 3.90 -7.83 12.28
N ARG A 13 3.23 -8.68 13.07
CA ARG A 13 1.88 -9.17 12.75
C ARG A 13 0.84 -8.04 12.67
N ARG A 14 0.76 -7.17 13.68
CA ARG A 14 -0.19 -6.06 13.69
C ARG A 14 0.13 -5.03 12.60
N TRP A 15 1.41 -4.79 12.35
CA TRP A 15 1.84 -3.92 11.26
C TRP A 15 1.40 -4.49 9.90
N TYR A 16 1.58 -5.80 9.67
CA TYR A 16 1.17 -6.50 8.45
C TYR A 16 -0.36 -6.45 8.26
N GLU A 17 -1.13 -6.76 9.31
CA GLU A 17 -2.60 -6.64 9.29
C GLU A 17 -3.05 -5.22 8.94
N ARG A 18 -2.39 -4.19 9.48
CA ARG A 18 -2.68 -2.79 9.14
C ARG A 18 -2.36 -2.47 7.68
N GLN A 19 -1.24 -2.95 7.14
CA GLN A 19 -0.89 -2.76 5.73
C GLN A 19 -1.93 -3.43 4.81
N LEU A 20 -2.40 -4.63 5.16
CA LEU A 20 -3.49 -5.31 4.46
C LEU A 20 -4.78 -4.48 4.45
N VAL A 21 -5.21 -3.98 5.62
CA VAL A 21 -6.44 -3.17 5.69
C VAL A 21 -6.30 -1.88 4.89
N VAL A 22 -5.15 -1.21 4.96
CA VAL A 22 -4.89 0.03 4.21
C VAL A 22 -4.87 -0.23 2.69
N SER A 23 -4.22 -1.30 2.23
CA SER A 23 -4.23 -1.66 0.81
C SER A 23 -5.67 -1.95 0.34
N HIS A 24 -6.43 -2.76 1.08
CA HIS A 24 -7.83 -3.02 0.76
C HIS A 24 -8.68 -1.73 0.76
N GLY A 25 -8.39 -0.78 1.63
CA GLY A 25 -9.02 0.55 1.61
C GLY A 25 -8.82 1.29 0.29
N TYR A 26 -7.60 1.25 -0.28
CA TYR A 26 -7.34 1.82 -1.61
C TYR A 26 -8.08 1.09 -2.73
N LEU A 27 -8.26 -0.24 -2.62
CA LEU A 27 -9.06 -1.01 -3.57
C LEU A 27 -10.54 -0.57 -3.50
N VAL A 28 -11.10 -0.42 -2.30
CA VAL A 28 -12.48 0.08 -2.13
C VAL A 28 -12.62 1.48 -2.72
N VAL A 29 -11.67 2.39 -2.47
CA VAL A 29 -11.69 3.74 -3.06
C VAL A 29 -11.61 3.69 -4.59
N ALA A 30 -10.74 2.84 -5.15
CA ALA A 30 -10.65 2.65 -6.60
C ALA A 30 -11.99 2.12 -7.16
N PHE A 31 -12.63 1.19 -6.45
CA PHE A 31 -13.92 0.62 -6.86
C PHE A 31 -15.05 1.65 -6.80
N LEU A 32 -15.12 2.47 -5.76
CA LEU A 32 -16.09 3.57 -5.66
C LEU A 32 -15.86 4.63 -6.75
N ALA A 33 -14.60 4.96 -7.05
CA ALA A 33 -14.25 5.89 -8.12
C ALA A 33 -14.64 5.31 -9.50
N LEU A 34 -14.49 4.00 -9.71
CA LEU A 34 -14.97 3.32 -10.90
C LEU A 34 -16.50 3.41 -11.03
N ILE A 35 -17.25 3.10 -9.96
CA ILE A 35 -18.72 3.22 -9.96
C ILE A 35 -19.14 4.66 -10.31
N LEU A 36 -18.49 5.66 -9.72
CA LEU A 36 -18.76 7.07 -10.00
C LEU A 36 -18.50 7.43 -11.47
N LEU A 37 -17.42 6.89 -12.05
CA LEU A 37 -17.10 7.06 -13.46
C LEU A 37 -18.18 6.44 -14.37
N LEU A 38 -18.61 5.21 -14.09
CA LEU A 38 -19.69 4.55 -14.85
C LEU A 38 -21.02 5.29 -14.74
N ALA A 39 -21.40 5.71 -13.52
CA ALA A 39 -22.61 6.51 -13.31
C ALA A 39 -22.54 7.87 -14.02
N GLY A 40 -21.36 8.49 -14.06
CA GLY A 40 -21.13 9.71 -14.84
C GLY A 40 -21.33 9.49 -16.34
N ILE A 41 -20.83 8.37 -16.88
CA ILE A 41 -21.00 8.01 -18.30
C ILE A 41 -22.47 7.80 -18.65
N GLU A 42 -23.24 7.06 -17.85
CA GLU A 42 -24.67 6.87 -18.08
C GLU A 42 -25.45 8.20 -17.99
N GLY A 43 -25.06 9.08 -17.09
CA GLY A 43 -25.66 10.42 -16.97
C GLY A 43 -25.42 11.32 -18.18
N MET A 44 -24.33 11.12 -18.95
CA MET A 44 -24.02 11.94 -20.12
C MET A 44 -25.07 11.83 -21.22
N ASP A 45 -25.68 10.65 -21.41
CA ASP A 45 -26.73 10.46 -22.43
C ASP A 45 -28.00 11.24 -22.10
N TYR A 46 -28.35 11.36 -20.83
CA TYR A 46 -29.52 12.14 -20.37
C TYR A 46 -29.28 13.66 -20.39
N LEU A 47 -28.03 14.11 -20.23
CA LEU A 47 -27.67 15.52 -20.02
C LEU A 47 -27.25 16.27 -21.30
N ARG A 48 -27.41 15.65 -22.47
CA ARG A 48 -27.01 16.16 -23.80
C ARG A 48 -27.67 17.49 -24.22
N ARG A 49 -28.68 17.97 -23.48
CA ARG A 49 -29.38 19.24 -23.73
C ARG A 49 -28.65 20.49 -23.23
N SER A 50 -27.68 20.37 -22.33
CA SER A 50 -26.96 21.52 -21.77
C SER A 50 -25.45 21.30 -21.81
N VAL A 51 -24.75 22.10 -22.64
CA VAL A 51 -23.29 22.02 -22.83
C VAL A 51 -22.53 22.24 -21.51
N GLY A 52 -23.02 23.12 -20.64
CA GLY A 52 -22.39 23.38 -19.34
C GLY A 52 -22.45 22.18 -18.40
N PHE A 53 -23.58 21.47 -18.37
CA PHE A 53 -23.72 20.25 -17.58
C PHE A 53 -22.88 19.10 -18.15
N TYR A 54 -22.80 18.98 -19.48
CA TYR A 54 -21.97 17.99 -20.15
C TYR A 54 -20.48 18.14 -19.79
N LEU A 55 -19.94 19.37 -19.83
CA LEU A 55 -18.56 19.65 -19.44
C LEU A 55 -18.29 19.30 -17.97
N LEU A 56 -19.24 19.61 -17.08
CA LEU A 56 -19.11 19.33 -15.66
C LEU A 56 -19.05 17.81 -15.40
N VAL A 57 -19.92 17.02 -16.04
CA VAL A 57 -19.91 15.55 -15.94
C VAL A 57 -18.64 14.96 -16.55
N ALA A 58 -18.18 15.46 -17.69
CA ALA A 58 -16.95 14.99 -18.32
C ALA A 58 -15.71 15.23 -17.43
N VAL A 59 -15.60 16.40 -16.81
CA VAL A 59 -14.53 16.70 -15.85
C VAL A 59 -14.64 15.81 -14.60
N GLY A 60 -15.85 15.59 -14.09
CA GLY A 60 -16.10 14.68 -12.97
C GLY A 60 -15.67 13.24 -13.27
N ALA A 61 -16.01 12.73 -14.46
CA ALA A 61 -15.61 11.40 -14.91
C ALA A 61 -14.08 11.29 -15.08
N ALA A 62 -13.42 12.31 -15.65
CA ALA A 62 -11.97 12.34 -15.76
C ALA A 62 -11.28 12.38 -14.38
N ALA A 63 -11.81 13.16 -13.44
CA ALA A 63 -11.32 13.19 -12.06
C ALA A 63 -11.52 11.83 -11.36
N ALA A 64 -12.67 11.18 -11.54
CA ALA A 64 -12.92 9.84 -10.99
C ALA A 64 -11.96 8.79 -11.58
N GLY A 65 -11.72 8.82 -12.89
CA GLY A 65 -10.79 7.91 -13.55
C GLY A 65 -9.34 8.10 -13.11
N THR A 66 -8.88 9.34 -12.94
CA THR A 66 -7.54 9.63 -12.41
C THR A 66 -7.38 9.19 -10.96
N LEU A 67 -8.38 9.44 -10.11
CA LEU A 67 -8.41 8.96 -8.72
C LEU A 67 -8.37 7.43 -8.65
N MET A 68 -9.17 6.74 -9.48
CA MET A 68 -9.16 5.29 -9.60
C MET A 68 -7.76 4.76 -9.94
N PHE A 69 -7.12 5.34 -10.96
CA PHE A 69 -5.80 4.91 -11.41
C PHE A 69 -4.72 5.11 -10.32
N ILE A 70 -4.74 6.25 -9.62
CA ILE A 70 -3.80 6.52 -8.52
C ILE A 70 -4.04 5.55 -7.37
N ALA A 71 -5.29 5.32 -6.96
CA ALA A 71 -5.64 4.39 -5.91
C ALA A 71 -5.23 2.96 -6.25
N TRP A 72 -5.44 2.53 -7.49
CA TRP A 72 -5.00 1.22 -7.99
C TRP A 72 -3.49 1.05 -7.95
N ARG A 73 -2.71 2.05 -8.41
CA ARG A 73 -1.24 2.00 -8.32
C ARG A 73 -0.77 1.92 -6.87
N ARG A 74 -1.36 2.71 -5.98
CA ARG A 74 -1.03 2.68 -4.55
C ARG A 74 -1.36 1.33 -3.92
N PHE A 75 -2.49 0.72 -4.26
CA PHE A 75 -2.85 -0.62 -3.83
C PHE A 75 -1.79 -1.66 -4.19
N ASN A 76 -1.41 -1.73 -5.46
CA ASN A 76 -0.43 -2.73 -5.94
C ASN A 76 0.94 -2.55 -5.27
N VAL A 77 1.41 -1.29 -5.12
CA VAL A 77 2.71 -1.02 -4.46
C VAL A 77 2.69 -1.43 -2.99
N LEU A 78 1.59 -1.14 -2.27
CA LEU A 78 1.47 -1.51 -0.86
C LEU A 78 1.37 -3.03 -0.67
N LEU A 79 0.61 -3.70 -1.54
CA LEU A 79 0.43 -5.15 -1.48
C LEU A 79 1.73 -5.89 -1.80
N ALA A 80 2.40 -5.57 -2.91
CA ALA A 80 3.66 -6.20 -3.30
C ALA A 80 4.74 -6.04 -2.23
N ARG A 81 4.78 -4.87 -1.57
CA ARG A 81 5.69 -4.63 -0.44
C ARG A 81 5.35 -5.55 0.74
N ALA A 82 4.07 -5.65 1.11
CA ALA A 82 3.64 -6.50 2.22
C ALA A 82 3.97 -7.97 1.96
N GLU A 83 3.80 -8.44 0.71
CA GLU A 83 4.14 -9.81 0.28
C GLU A 83 5.64 -10.08 0.36
N LEU A 84 6.50 -9.20 -0.17
CA LEU A 84 7.96 -9.36 -0.06
C LEU A 84 8.43 -9.50 1.38
N PHE A 85 7.87 -8.68 2.28
CA PHE A 85 8.17 -8.78 3.72
C PHE A 85 7.60 -10.06 4.35
N ALA A 86 6.44 -10.54 3.90
CA ALA A 86 5.79 -11.74 4.43
C ALA A 86 6.51 -13.04 3.99
N GLU A 87 7.00 -13.10 2.76
CA GLU A 87 7.80 -14.23 2.25
C GLU A 87 9.11 -14.38 3.04
N HIS A 88 9.78 -13.27 3.34
CA HIS A 88 11.05 -13.29 4.08
C HIS A 88 10.87 -13.26 5.61
N ALA A 89 9.64 -13.19 6.11
CA ALA A 89 9.31 -13.14 7.54
C ALA A 89 9.49 -14.49 8.26
N GLU A 90 9.80 -15.55 7.52
CA GLU A 90 10.09 -16.87 8.08
C GLU A 90 11.54 -16.95 8.57
N CYS A 91 11.74 -17.39 9.81
CA CYS A 91 13.10 -17.63 10.30
C CYS A 91 13.75 -18.81 9.55
N PRO A 92 14.94 -18.65 8.93
CA PRO A 92 15.59 -19.73 8.19
C PRO A 92 16.03 -20.91 9.06
N ARG A 93 16.14 -20.72 10.39
CA ARG A 93 16.58 -21.76 11.33
C ARG A 93 15.44 -22.53 11.99
N CYS A 94 14.43 -21.83 12.50
CA CYS A 94 13.35 -22.45 13.29
C CYS A 94 11.98 -22.42 12.59
N LYS A 95 11.90 -21.84 11.39
CA LYS A 95 10.68 -21.72 10.59
C LYS A 95 9.53 -21.00 11.32
N ALA A 96 9.84 -20.25 12.38
CA ALA A 96 8.88 -19.42 13.08
C ALA A 96 8.53 -18.20 12.22
N TRP A 97 7.27 -18.09 11.83
CA TRP A 97 6.76 -16.97 11.02
C TRP A 97 6.37 -15.78 11.91
N GLY A 98 6.80 -14.56 11.53
CA GLY A 98 6.34 -13.30 12.13
C GLY A 98 6.75 -13.07 13.60
N LYS A 99 7.59 -13.93 14.17
CA LYS A 99 8.08 -13.85 15.57
C LYS A 99 9.54 -13.37 15.62
N PHE A 100 9.75 -12.10 15.30
CA PHE A 100 11.07 -11.46 15.35
C PHE A 100 11.03 -10.02 15.84
N ARG A 101 12.18 -9.53 16.30
CA ARG A 101 12.41 -8.15 16.73
C ARG A 101 13.34 -7.45 15.76
N VAL A 102 13.04 -6.20 15.42
CA VAL A 102 13.90 -5.35 14.58
C VAL A 102 15.09 -4.86 15.41
N ILE A 103 16.31 -5.11 14.92
CA ILE A 103 17.56 -4.65 15.55
C ILE A 103 18.06 -3.40 14.86
N ALA A 104 18.09 -3.40 13.52
CA ALA A 104 18.60 -2.30 12.73
C ALA A 104 17.79 -2.17 11.45
N ALA A 105 17.75 -0.98 10.87
CA ALA A 105 17.20 -0.73 9.56
C ALA A 105 18.16 0.19 8.82
N GLU A 106 18.26 0.05 7.50
CA GLU A 106 19.02 0.99 6.69
C GLU A 106 18.45 2.42 6.87
N PRO A 107 19.30 3.42 7.16
CA PRO A 107 18.86 4.80 7.18
C PRO A 107 18.45 5.20 5.75
N SER A 108 17.15 5.46 5.58
CA SER A 108 16.64 6.13 4.38
C SER A 108 17.32 7.49 4.31
N ALA A 109 18.07 7.75 3.24
CA ALA A 109 18.75 9.03 3.06
C ALA A 109 17.68 10.12 3.00
N ALA A 110 17.95 11.28 3.61
CA ALA A 110 16.99 12.40 3.66
C ALA A 110 16.55 12.89 2.26
N ASP A 111 17.33 12.57 1.23
CA ASP A 111 17.07 12.87 -0.19
C ASP A 111 16.30 11.78 -0.95
N ASP A 112 15.94 10.65 -0.32
CA ASP A 112 15.12 9.65 -1.01
C ASP A 112 13.71 10.21 -1.24
N PRO A 113 13.23 10.27 -2.51
CA PRO A 113 11.87 10.68 -2.79
C PRO A 113 10.89 9.86 -1.94
N PRO A 114 9.77 10.44 -1.47
CA PRO A 114 8.75 9.69 -0.71
C PRO A 114 8.16 8.50 -1.50
N GLU A 115 8.42 8.46 -2.81
CA GLU A 115 8.03 7.39 -3.75
C GLU A 115 9.15 6.40 -4.09
N ALA A 116 10.37 6.60 -3.59
CA ALA A 116 11.46 5.64 -3.74
C ALA A 116 11.19 4.42 -2.86
N GLY A 117 10.34 3.53 -3.36
CA GLY A 117 10.06 2.21 -2.84
C GLY A 117 11.26 1.26 -2.96
N ARG A 118 12.49 1.70 -2.65
CA ARG A 118 13.59 0.76 -2.45
C ARG A 118 13.25 -0.09 -1.23
N PRO A 119 13.44 -1.42 -1.31
CA PRO A 119 13.39 -2.25 -0.12
C PRO A 119 14.58 -1.86 0.77
N HIS A 120 14.34 -0.95 1.71
CA HIS A 120 15.28 -0.74 2.81
C HIS A 120 15.35 -2.04 3.59
N TRP A 121 16.52 -2.68 3.57
CA TRP A 121 16.71 -3.90 4.33
C TRP A 121 16.60 -3.59 5.82
N ILE A 122 15.94 -4.49 6.53
CA ILE A 122 15.72 -4.42 7.97
C ILE A 122 16.40 -5.65 8.56
N LYS A 123 17.33 -5.44 9.50
CA LYS A 123 17.95 -6.53 10.25
C LYS A 123 17.04 -6.93 11.40
N VAL A 124 16.64 -8.20 11.42
CA VAL A 124 15.71 -8.75 12.40
C VAL A 124 16.35 -9.93 13.15
N ARG A 125 15.90 -10.18 14.39
CA ARG A 125 16.30 -11.31 15.22
C ARG A 125 15.10 -12.12 15.65
N CYS A 126 15.18 -13.44 15.48
CA CYS A 126 14.13 -14.36 15.90
C CYS A 126 13.96 -14.32 17.43
N ASN A 127 12.72 -14.25 17.91
CA ASN A 127 12.43 -14.35 19.34
C ASN A 127 12.50 -15.79 19.88
N VAL A 128 12.48 -16.80 19.00
CA VAL A 128 12.47 -18.23 19.38
C VAL A 128 13.89 -18.79 19.44
N CYS A 129 14.67 -18.64 18.36
CA CYS A 129 16.01 -19.25 18.25
C CYS A 129 17.16 -18.23 18.28
N GLY A 130 16.86 -16.93 18.36
CA GLY A 130 17.88 -15.87 18.36
C GLY A 130 18.59 -15.62 17.03
N ASN A 131 18.24 -16.34 15.95
CA ASN A 131 18.87 -16.17 14.65
C ASN A 131 18.62 -14.78 14.06
N GLU A 132 19.63 -14.17 13.44
CA GLU A 132 19.53 -12.88 12.78
C GLU A 132 19.51 -13.02 11.26
N TRP A 133 18.65 -12.26 10.58
CA TRP A 133 18.64 -12.19 9.12
C TRP A 133 18.25 -10.80 8.64
N LYS A 134 18.45 -10.56 7.34
CA LYS A 134 18.03 -9.33 6.67
C LYS A 134 16.70 -9.58 5.97
N LEU A 135 15.80 -8.61 6.11
CA LEU A 135 14.44 -8.62 5.59
C LEU A 135 14.33 -7.44 4.62
N GLY A 136 14.19 -7.67 3.32
CA GLY A 136 14.14 -6.62 2.30
C GLY A 136 14.29 -7.17 0.90
#